data_AF-A0A1J4JAA6-F1
#
_entry.id   AF-A0A1J4JAA6-F1
#
_cell.length_a   1.000
_cell.length_b   1.000
_cell.length_c   1.000
_cell.angle_alpha   90.00
_cell.angle_beta   90.00
_cell.angle_gamma   90.00
#
_symmetry.space_group_name_H-M   'P 1'
#
loop_
_entity.id
_entity.type
_entity.pdbx_description
1 polymer ?
#
loop_
_entity_poly.entity_id
_entity_poly.type
_entity_poly.pdbx_seq_one_letter_code
_entity_poly.pdbx_strand_id
1 'polypeptide(L)'
;MSHFIFPDERFTIYKFISLVAALVGVVLNAVPSFLHAGSSDETKNVTIGYVVLICGVIVQGVGMVYMKWKSPNTDITVSAMIQIGASAILCLIWSLIWDTPKVLASQSVAAPPMAWVWALIIGVLATGIAGHGYVFLVNNIGATGASFITFGQIFVGIVVGVAFVHEWSGYRWWEIFMCVIGVVALAVAIGIGFLGDKKPVQDISSMGEISSAEELERQDDIEDEYEENNIEKKEKDKKKKDKKKKDKKKKDKKTKANKEQEKEKSGDIEENIDEKIAEL
;
A
#
# COMPACT_ATOMS: atom_id res chain seq x y z
N MET A 1 16.62 -9.61 -11.87
CA MET A 1 16.19 -8.21 -12.09
C MET A 1 17.10 -7.22 -11.38
N SER A 2 17.33 -7.35 -10.07
CA SER A 2 18.22 -6.44 -9.30
C SER A 2 19.61 -6.24 -9.92
N HIS A 3 20.25 -7.31 -10.40
CA HIS A 3 21.56 -7.24 -11.05
C HIS A 3 21.64 -6.32 -12.27
N PHE A 4 20.54 -6.17 -13.02
CA PHE A 4 20.52 -5.32 -14.22
C PHE A 4 20.24 -3.85 -13.90
N ILE A 5 19.64 -3.57 -12.73
CA ILE A 5 19.17 -2.23 -12.37
C ILE A 5 20.10 -1.56 -11.36
N PHE A 6 20.74 -2.33 -10.48
CA PHE A 6 21.61 -1.80 -9.44
C PHE A 6 23.05 -2.30 -9.64
N PRO A 7 23.99 -1.43 -10.07
CA PRO A 7 25.39 -1.81 -10.24
C PRO A 7 26.08 -2.16 -8.91
N ASP A 8 25.53 -1.70 -7.78
CA ASP A 8 26.07 -1.97 -6.44
C ASP A 8 25.68 -3.32 -5.84
N GLU A 9 24.64 -4.00 -6.37
CA GLU A 9 24.30 -5.36 -5.97
C GLU A 9 24.99 -6.39 -6.88
N ARG A 10 26.25 -6.70 -6.57
CA ARG A 10 26.99 -7.75 -7.28
C ARG A 10 26.35 -9.11 -7.04
N PHE A 11 25.80 -9.69 -8.10
CA PHE A 11 25.23 -11.04 -8.07
C PHE A 11 26.36 -12.07 -7.95
N THR A 12 26.66 -12.51 -6.72
CA THR A 12 27.67 -13.53 -6.46
C THR A 12 27.14 -14.92 -6.83
N ILE A 13 28.00 -15.80 -7.33
CA ILE A 13 27.61 -17.18 -7.69
C ILE A 13 27.04 -17.97 -6.51
N TYR A 14 27.44 -17.66 -5.28
CA TYR A 14 26.88 -18.26 -4.07
C TYR A 14 25.38 -17.95 -3.90
N LYS A 15 24.96 -16.72 -4.21
CA LYS A 15 23.55 -16.30 -4.20
C LYS A 15 22.74 -16.99 -5.30
N PHE A 16 23.36 -17.24 -6.46
CA PHE A 16 22.72 -18.03 -7.51
C PHE A 16 22.50 -19.46 -7.06
N ILE A 17 23.53 -20.11 -6.52
CA ILE A 17 23.44 -21.50 -6.04
C ILE A 17 22.40 -21.62 -4.92
N SER A 18 22.35 -20.66 -3.99
CA SER A 18 21.32 -20.67 -2.94
C SER A 18 19.90 -20.46 -3.50
N LEU A 19 19.72 -19.59 -4.50
CA LEU A 19 18.42 -19.43 -5.17
C LEU A 19 17.97 -20.70 -5.89
N VAL A 20 18.88 -21.39 -6.59
CA VAL A 20 18.58 -22.67 -7.26
C VAL A 20 18.26 -23.74 -6.21
N ALA A 21 19.02 -23.83 -5.12
CA ALA A 21 18.74 -24.76 -4.03
C ALA A 21 17.38 -24.49 -3.38
N ALA A 22 17.03 -23.22 -3.16
CA ALA A 22 15.71 -22.84 -2.64
C ALA A 22 14.59 -23.25 -3.60
N LEU A 23 14.75 -23.01 -4.90
CA LEU A 23 13.78 -23.40 -5.92
C LEU A 23 13.57 -24.92 -5.93
N VAL A 24 14.64 -25.71 -5.90
CA VAL A 24 14.55 -27.18 -5.81
C VAL A 24 13.82 -27.60 -4.54
N GLY A 25 14.13 -26.97 -3.40
CA GLY A 25 13.46 -27.26 -2.13
C GLY A 25 11.96 -26.96 -2.16
N VAL A 26 11.54 -25.86 -2.79
CA VAL A 26 10.12 -25.54 -3.00
C VAL A 26 9.45 -26.57 -3.91
N VAL A 27 10.08 -26.92 -5.04
CA VAL A 27 9.53 -27.89 -6.00
C VAL A 27 9.36 -29.26 -5.35
N LEU A 28 10.33 -29.74 -4.58
CA LEU A 28 10.24 -31.03 -3.87
C LEU A 28 9.07 -31.07 -2.88
N ASN A 29 8.79 -29.96 -2.19
CA ASN A 29 7.64 -29.85 -1.30
C ASN A 29 6.30 -29.71 -2.05
N ALA A 30 6.31 -29.23 -3.28
CA ALA A 30 5.12 -29.08 -4.12
C ALA A 30 4.65 -30.38 -4.78
N VAL A 31 5.56 -31.34 -5.04
CA VAL A 31 5.28 -32.59 -5.76
C VAL A 31 4.16 -33.42 -5.11
N PRO A 32 4.15 -33.67 -3.78
CA PRO A 32 3.10 -34.46 -3.16
C PRO A 32 1.70 -33.88 -3.35
N SER A 33 1.55 -32.55 -3.45
CA SER A 33 0.26 -31.90 -3.71
C SER A 33 -0.35 -32.29 -5.06
N PHE A 34 0.48 -32.58 -6.07
CA PHE A 34 0.02 -33.07 -7.37
C PHE A 34 -0.32 -34.56 -7.34
N LEU A 35 0.45 -35.36 -6.58
CA LEU A 35 0.22 -36.80 -6.47
C LEU A 35 -1.08 -37.15 -5.72
N HIS A 36 -1.53 -36.27 -4.84
CA HIS A 36 -2.77 -36.44 -4.08
C HIS A 36 -4.00 -35.80 -4.75
N ALA A 37 -3.86 -35.22 -5.94
CA ALA A 37 -5.03 -34.81 -6.73
C ALA A 37 -5.73 -36.08 -7.26
N GLY A 38 -6.88 -36.42 -6.68
CA GLY A 38 -7.58 -37.69 -6.91
C GLY A 38 -8.32 -37.76 -8.25
N SER A 39 -8.50 -36.63 -8.94
CA SER A 39 -9.16 -36.54 -10.25
C SER A 39 -8.44 -35.63 -11.25
N SER A 40 -8.78 -35.76 -12.53
CA SER A 40 -8.27 -34.89 -13.60
C SER A 40 -8.67 -33.43 -13.41
N ASP A 41 -9.88 -33.18 -12.88
CA ASP A 41 -10.37 -31.83 -12.63
C ASP A 41 -9.68 -31.18 -11.43
N GLU A 42 -9.40 -31.95 -10.37
CA GLU A 42 -8.58 -31.49 -9.25
C GLU A 42 -7.15 -31.18 -9.69
N THR A 43 -6.55 -32.05 -10.51
CA THR A 43 -5.20 -31.83 -11.06
C THR A 43 -5.15 -30.53 -11.87
N LYS A 44 -6.19 -30.25 -12.68
CA LYS A 44 -6.31 -29.00 -13.44
C LYS A 44 -6.39 -27.79 -12.51
N ASN A 45 -7.21 -27.85 -11.45
CA ASN A 45 -7.35 -26.76 -10.48
C ASN A 45 -6.05 -26.49 -9.73
N VAL A 46 -5.36 -27.55 -9.28
CA VAL A 46 -4.03 -27.45 -8.65
C VAL A 46 -3.04 -26.80 -9.61
N THR A 47 -3.01 -27.24 -10.87
CA THR A 47 -2.11 -26.68 -11.90
C THR A 47 -2.38 -25.18 -12.12
N ILE A 48 -3.64 -24.78 -12.25
CA ILE A 48 -4.02 -23.36 -12.38
C ILE A 48 -3.56 -22.57 -11.14
N GLY A 49 -3.74 -23.13 -9.94
CA GLY A 49 -3.26 -22.54 -8.69
C GLY A 49 -1.76 -22.28 -8.71
N TYR A 50 -0.95 -23.24 -9.18
CA TYR A 50 0.50 -23.08 -9.29
C TYR A 50 0.90 -22.04 -10.35
N VAL A 51 0.20 -21.96 -11.49
CA VAL A 51 0.46 -20.92 -12.49
C VAL A 51 0.20 -19.52 -11.90
N VAL A 52 -0.91 -19.35 -11.19
CA VAL A 52 -1.23 -18.09 -10.51
C VAL A 52 -0.19 -17.77 -9.43
N LEU A 53 0.27 -18.77 -8.68
CA LEU A 53 1.33 -18.61 -7.68
C LEU A 53 2.64 -18.13 -8.31
N ILE A 54 3.08 -18.75 -9.41
CA ILE A 54 4.29 -18.34 -10.13
C ILE A 54 4.17 -16.89 -10.62
N CYS A 55 3.03 -16.52 -11.22
CA CYS A 55 2.76 -15.14 -11.61
C CYS A 55 2.83 -14.19 -10.40
N GLY A 56 2.23 -14.57 -9.27
CA GLY A 56 2.27 -13.82 -8.02
C GLY A 56 3.70 -13.57 -7.52
N VAL A 57 4.53 -14.62 -7.50
CA VAL A 57 5.94 -14.52 -7.05
C VAL A 57 6.77 -13.64 -8.00
N ILE A 58 6.54 -13.74 -9.32
CA ILE A 58 7.22 -12.86 -10.29
C ILE A 58 6.83 -11.40 -10.05
N VAL A 59 5.54 -11.10 -9.89
CA VAL A 59 5.05 -9.74 -9.62
C VAL A 59 5.56 -9.22 -8.29
N GLN A 60 5.59 -10.05 -7.24
CA GLN A 60 6.18 -9.72 -5.95
C GLN A 60 7.68 -9.38 -6.09
N GLY A 61 8.42 -10.17 -6.89
CA GLY A 61 9.82 -9.94 -7.21
C GLY A 61 10.08 -8.60 -7.92
N VAL A 62 9.25 -8.28 -8.91
CA VAL A 62 9.31 -6.99 -9.62
C VAL A 62 8.97 -5.83 -8.68
N GLY A 63 7.96 -6.00 -7.83
CA GLY A 63 7.57 -5.00 -6.83
C GLY A 63 8.71 -4.63 -5.88
N MET A 64 9.46 -5.61 -5.39
CA MET A 64 10.65 -5.36 -4.54
C MET A 64 11.69 -4.49 -5.23
N VAL A 65 12.01 -4.83 -6.49
CA VAL A 65 13.00 -4.08 -7.27
C VAL A 65 12.51 -2.67 -7.59
N TYR A 66 11.22 -2.53 -7.89
CA TYR A 66 10.59 -1.24 -8.14
C TYR A 66 10.61 -0.34 -6.91
N MET A 67 10.27 -0.87 -5.73
CA MET A 67 10.31 -0.11 -4.47
C MET A 67 11.72 0.41 -4.18
N LYS A 68 12.74 -0.45 -4.31
CA LYS A 68 14.14 -0.05 -4.13
C LYS A 68 14.57 1.01 -5.14
N TRP A 69 14.06 0.96 -6.37
CA TRP A 69 14.44 1.89 -7.44
C TRP A 69 13.82 3.27 -7.26
N LYS A 70 12.54 3.34 -6.88
CA LYS A 70 11.78 4.60 -6.89
C LYS A 70 11.71 5.29 -5.53
N SER A 71 11.94 4.57 -4.44
CA SER A 71 11.80 5.08 -3.07
C SER A 71 13.06 4.90 -2.19
N PRO A 72 14.29 5.22 -2.66
CA PRO A 72 15.49 5.07 -1.83
C PRO A 72 15.51 5.98 -0.59
N ASN A 73 14.81 7.12 -0.63
CA ASN A 73 14.78 8.12 0.47
C ASN A 73 13.36 8.36 1.03
N THR A 74 12.41 7.47 0.74
CA THR A 74 11.06 7.58 1.30
C THR A 74 11.03 6.95 2.68
N ASP A 75 10.37 7.62 3.63
CA ASP A 75 10.12 7.03 4.95
C ASP A 75 9.47 5.64 4.81
N ILE A 76 10.06 4.67 5.51
CA ILE A 76 9.65 3.25 5.46
C ILE A 76 8.19 3.10 5.88
N THR A 77 7.77 3.87 6.88
CA THR A 77 6.41 3.82 7.41
C THR A 77 5.43 4.36 6.39
N VAL A 78 5.71 5.51 5.77
CA VAL A 78 4.86 6.10 4.73
C VAL A 78 4.75 5.17 3.52
N SER A 79 5.86 4.59 3.08
CA SER A 79 5.88 3.62 1.96
C SER A 79 5.01 2.40 2.27
N ALA A 80 5.18 1.80 3.46
CA ALA A 80 4.39 0.67 3.90
C ALA A 80 2.90 1.00 4.04
N MET A 81 2.55 2.17 4.59
CA MET A 81 1.17 2.63 4.73
C MET A 81 0.49 2.82 3.37
N ILE A 82 1.18 3.46 2.41
CA ILE A 82 0.64 3.64 1.06
C ILE A 82 0.46 2.29 0.37
N GLN A 83 1.44 1.40 0.48
CA GLN A 83 1.38 0.07 -0.14
C GLN A 83 0.23 -0.78 0.44
N ILE A 84 0.12 -0.86 1.77
CA ILE A 84 -0.93 -1.63 2.44
C ILE A 84 -2.30 -0.99 2.17
N GLY A 85 -2.39 0.33 2.23
CA GLY A 85 -3.62 1.07 1.94
C GLY A 85 -4.09 0.86 0.49
N ALA A 86 -3.19 0.97 -0.48
CA ALA A 86 -3.49 0.70 -1.89
C ALA A 86 -3.92 -0.76 -2.11
N SER A 87 -3.24 -1.72 -1.47
CA SER A 87 -3.62 -3.13 -1.52
C SER A 87 -5.00 -3.37 -0.92
N ALA A 88 -5.33 -2.74 0.22
CA ALA A 88 -6.63 -2.87 0.85
C ALA A 88 -7.76 -2.34 -0.06
N ILE A 89 -7.55 -1.20 -0.71
CA ILE A 89 -8.50 -0.64 -1.68
C ILE A 89 -8.68 -1.56 -2.89
N LEU A 90 -7.58 -2.06 -3.47
CA LEU A 90 -7.63 -2.97 -4.61
C LEU A 90 -8.30 -4.30 -4.27
N CYS A 91 -7.98 -4.89 -3.11
CA CYS A 91 -8.63 -6.10 -2.62
C CYS A 91 -10.13 -5.88 -2.38
N LEU A 92 -10.52 -4.73 -1.84
CA LEU A 92 -11.92 -4.38 -1.64
C LEU A 92 -12.66 -4.23 -2.98
N ILE A 93 -12.09 -3.52 -3.95
CA ILE A 93 -12.66 -3.40 -5.30
C ILE A 93 -12.79 -4.77 -5.95
N TRP A 94 -11.75 -5.61 -5.87
CA TRP A 94 -11.75 -6.93 -6.48
C TRP A 94 -12.78 -7.86 -5.84
N SER A 95 -12.87 -7.88 -4.51
CA SER A 95 -13.90 -8.64 -3.78
C SER A 95 -15.31 -8.15 -4.13
N LEU A 96 -15.52 -6.84 -4.25
CA LEU A 96 -16.83 -6.31 -4.68
C LEU A 96 -17.23 -6.76 -6.09
N ILE A 97 -16.27 -6.87 -7.01
CA ILE A 97 -16.51 -7.32 -8.40
C ILE A 97 -16.81 -8.82 -8.45
N TRP A 98 -16.06 -9.64 -7.72
CA TRP A 98 -16.18 -11.11 -7.78
C TRP A 98 -17.30 -11.66 -6.90
N ASP A 99 -17.38 -11.24 -5.64
CA ASP A 99 -18.32 -11.82 -4.68
C ASP A 99 -19.71 -11.18 -4.79
N THR A 100 -19.85 -10.01 -5.44
CA THR A 100 -21.07 -9.17 -5.44
C THR A 100 -21.35 -8.59 -4.04
N PRO A 101 -21.71 -7.30 -3.90
CA PRO A 101 -21.90 -6.66 -2.59
C PRO A 101 -22.94 -7.34 -1.69
N LYS A 102 -23.92 -8.06 -2.28
CA LYS A 102 -24.93 -8.79 -1.51
C LYS A 102 -24.36 -9.99 -0.75
N VAL A 103 -23.45 -10.76 -1.37
CA VAL A 103 -22.81 -11.92 -0.74
C VAL A 103 -21.82 -11.44 0.33
N LEU A 104 -21.07 -10.38 0.02
CA LEU A 104 -20.13 -9.81 0.98
C LEU A 104 -20.85 -9.31 2.24
N ALA A 105 -22.00 -8.63 2.08
CA ALA A 105 -22.81 -8.19 3.21
C ALA A 105 -23.38 -9.37 4.01
N SER A 106 -23.90 -10.41 3.34
CA SER A 106 -24.46 -11.58 4.05
C SER A 106 -23.38 -12.36 4.80
N GLN A 107 -22.20 -12.56 4.21
CA GLN A 107 -21.07 -13.22 4.86
C GLN A 107 -20.53 -12.40 6.05
N SER A 108 -20.47 -11.07 5.91
CA SER A 108 -20.01 -10.19 6.97
C SER A 108 -20.94 -10.21 8.19
N VAL A 109 -22.26 -10.25 7.97
CA VAL A 109 -23.27 -10.32 9.05
C VAL A 109 -23.36 -11.73 9.64
N ALA A 110 -23.18 -12.77 8.82
CA ALA A 110 -23.18 -14.16 9.28
C ALA A 110 -21.91 -14.56 10.04
N ALA A 111 -20.81 -13.81 9.89
CA ALA A 111 -19.55 -14.11 10.54
C ALA A 111 -19.63 -13.91 12.06
N PRO A 112 -19.21 -14.91 12.87
CA PRO A 112 -19.20 -14.75 14.32
C PRO A 112 -18.19 -13.66 14.73
N PRO A 113 -18.43 -12.94 15.86
CA PRO A 113 -17.51 -11.90 16.33
C PRO A 113 -16.05 -12.37 16.48
N MET A 114 -15.84 -13.64 16.82
CA MET A 114 -14.50 -14.23 16.93
C MET A 114 -13.73 -14.23 15.61
N ALA A 115 -14.41 -14.39 14.46
CA ALA A 115 -13.76 -14.36 13.15
C ALA A 115 -13.19 -12.96 12.84
N TRP A 116 -13.88 -11.90 13.25
CA TRP A 116 -13.40 -10.53 13.12
C TRP A 116 -12.17 -10.26 13.99
N VAL A 117 -12.13 -10.83 15.19
CA VAL A 117 -10.94 -10.75 16.07
C VAL A 117 -9.75 -11.43 15.42
N TRP A 118 -9.91 -12.62 14.85
CA TRP A 118 -8.83 -13.30 14.13
C TRP A 118 -8.37 -12.52 12.91
N ALA A 119 -9.29 -11.98 12.11
CA ALA A 119 -8.95 -11.14 10.97
C ALA A 119 -8.17 -9.87 11.40
N LEU A 120 -8.56 -9.25 12.50
CA LEU A 120 -7.86 -8.08 13.06
C LEU A 120 -6.46 -8.45 13.57
N ILE A 121 -6.31 -9.57 14.29
CA ILE A 121 -5.01 -10.06 14.77
C ILE A 121 -4.09 -10.35 13.58
N ILE A 122 -4.59 -11.03 12.54
CA ILE A 122 -3.82 -11.32 11.32
C ILE A 122 -3.46 -10.00 10.60
N GLY A 123 -4.39 -9.05 10.51
CA GLY A 123 -4.10 -7.73 9.93
C GLY A 123 -2.99 -7.00 10.67
N VAL A 124 -3.07 -6.90 11.99
CA VAL A 124 -2.05 -6.18 12.78
C VAL A 124 -0.71 -6.91 12.73
N LEU A 125 -0.68 -8.21 12.97
CA LEU A 125 0.58 -8.98 13.05
C LEU A 125 1.20 -9.23 11.67
N ALA A 126 0.43 -9.77 10.72
CA ALA A 126 0.96 -10.18 9.42
C ALA A 126 1.13 -8.99 8.47
N THR A 127 0.15 -8.08 8.37
CA THR A 127 0.29 -6.92 7.47
C THR A 127 0.96 -5.72 8.11
N GLY A 128 0.65 -5.40 9.37
CA GLY A 128 1.26 -4.28 10.08
C GLY A 128 2.71 -4.55 10.45
N ILE A 129 2.93 -5.44 11.43
CA ILE A 129 4.27 -5.67 12.00
C ILE A 129 5.18 -6.35 10.97
N ALA A 130 4.75 -7.47 10.37
CA ALA A 130 5.62 -8.18 9.43
C ALA A 130 5.84 -7.39 8.12
N GLY A 131 4.82 -6.66 7.64
CA GLY A 131 4.96 -5.76 6.50
C GLY A 131 5.97 -4.63 6.75
N HIS A 132 5.91 -3.99 7.93
CA HIS A 132 6.86 -2.94 8.28
C HIS A 132 8.28 -3.50 8.47
N GLY A 133 8.42 -4.63 9.17
CA GLY A 133 9.68 -5.34 9.32
C GLY A 133 10.27 -5.77 7.98
N TYR A 134 9.43 -6.14 7.01
CA TYR A 134 9.86 -6.48 5.65
C TYR A 134 10.43 -5.28 4.90
N VAL A 135 9.74 -4.12 4.90
CA VAL A 135 10.25 -2.90 4.24
C VAL A 135 11.55 -2.44 4.92
N PHE A 136 11.61 -2.52 6.25
CA PHE A 136 12.85 -2.26 7.00
C PHE A 136 13.98 -3.19 6.57
N LEU A 137 13.72 -4.50 6.40
CA LEU A 137 14.73 -5.46 5.96
C LEU A 137 15.19 -5.22 4.51
N VAL A 138 14.27 -4.86 3.61
CA VAL A 138 14.59 -4.50 2.22
C VAL A 138 15.55 -3.31 2.17
N ASN A 139 15.31 -2.31 3.01
CA ASN A 139 16.16 -1.12 3.06
C ASN A 139 17.54 -1.40 3.68
N ASN A 140 17.62 -2.25 4.70
CA ASN A 140 18.87 -2.51 5.42
C ASN A 140 19.73 -3.64 4.80
N ILE A 141 19.11 -4.76 4.39
CA ILE A 141 19.82 -5.95 3.88
C ILE A 141 19.87 -5.95 2.34
N GLY A 142 19.04 -5.12 1.69
CA GLY A 142 18.94 -5.04 0.24
C GLY A 142 17.92 -6.00 -0.36
N ALA A 143 17.67 -5.85 -1.67
CA ALA A 143 16.58 -6.56 -2.35
C ALA A 143 16.82 -8.07 -2.41
N THR A 144 18.10 -8.46 -2.53
CA THR A 144 18.48 -9.88 -2.57
C THR A 144 18.31 -10.57 -1.21
N GLY A 145 18.65 -9.89 -0.10
CA GLY A 145 18.41 -10.40 1.25
C GLY A 145 16.93 -10.55 1.57
N ALA A 146 16.13 -9.53 1.19
CA ALA A 146 14.69 -9.56 1.37
C ALA A 146 13.99 -10.72 0.62
N SER A 147 14.54 -11.13 -0.53
CA SER A 147 14.00 -12.27 -1.27
C SER A 147 14.10 -13.59 -0.48
N PHE A 148 15.05 -13.73 0.45
CA PHE A 148 15.15 -14.91 1.32
C PHE A 148 14.06 -14.96 2.39
N ILE A 149 13.44 -13.83 2.74
CA ILE A 149 12.32 -13.80 3.70
C ILE A 149 11.15 -14.61 3.15
N THR A 150 10.86 -14.52 1.85
CA THR A 150 9.79 -15.29 1.21
C THR A 150 10.04 -16.79 1.33
N PHE A 151 11.28 -17.25 1.17
CA PHE A 151 11.64 -18.66 1.41
C PHE A 151 11.55 -19.03 2.89
N GLY A 152 11.92 -18.11 3.79
CA GLY A 152 11.75 -18.28 5.23
C GLY A 152 10.29 -18.46 5.62
N GLN A 153 9.37 -17.67 5.05
CA GLN A 153 7.93 -17.82 5.28
C GLN A 153 7.41 -19.17 4.79
N ILE A 154 7.85 -19.64 3.61
CA ILE A 154 7.48 -20.97 3.10
C ILE A 154 8.00 -22.06 4.03
N PHE A 155 9.26 -21.97 4.46
CA PHE A 155 9.86 -22.92 5.40
C PHE A 155 9.10 -22.98 6.72
N VAL A 156 8.82 -21.84 7.35
CA VAL A 156 8.05 -21.77 8.60
C VAL A 156 6.63 -22.30 8.40
N GLY A 157 5.98 -21.97 7.28
CA GLY A 157 4.66 -22.49 6.92
C GLY A 157 4.64 -24.01 6.88
N ILE A 158 5.62 -24.64 6.23
CA ILE A 158 5.73 -26.11 6.17
C ILE A 158 5.95 -26.68 7.57
N VAL A 159 6.90 -26.14 8.35
CA VAL A 159 7.19 -26.64 9.70
C VAL A 159 5.95 -26.57 10.61
N VAL A 160 5.23 -25.45 10.57
CA VAL A 160 4.00 -25.26 11.36
C VAL A 160 2.88 -26.18 10.87
N GLY A 161 2.67 -26.32 9.56
CA GLY A 161 1.68 -27.23 9.00
C GLY A 161 1.93 -28.69 9.40
N VAL A 162 3.19 -29.13 9.36
CA VAL A 162 3.57 -30.48 9.77
C VAL A 162 3.42 -30.69 11.28
N ALA A 163 3.90 -29.72 12.09
CA ALA A 163 3.93 -29.86 13.54
C ALA A 163 2.54 -29.78 14.18
N PHE A 164 1.65 -28.90 13.67
CA PHE A 164 0.36 -28.60 14.31
C PHE A 164 -0.85 -29.13 13.55
N VAL A 165 -0.81 -29.13 12.21
CA VAL A 165 -1.94 -29.54 11.36
C VAL A 165 -1.81 -31.01 10.94
N HIS A 166 -0.66 -31.64 11.20
CA HIS A 166 -0.38 -33.03 10.84
C HIS A 166 -0.62 -33.32 9.35
N GLU A 167 -0.28 -32.36 8.48
CA GLU A 167 -0.50 -32.46 7.02
C GLU A 167 0.17 -33.70 6.40
N TRP A 168 1.26 -34.20 6.99
CA TRP A 168 1.97 -35.40 6.51
C TRP A 168 1.34 -36.73 6.94
N SER A 169 0.25 -36.72 7.71
CA SER A 169 -0.39 -37.96 8.17
C SER A 169 -0.92 -38.84 7.03
N GLY A 170 -1.28 -38.25 5.89
CA GLY A 170 -1.73 -38.96 4.69
C GLY A 170 -0.62 -39.35 3.72
N TYR A 171 0.62 -38.89 3.94
CA TYR A 171 1.70 -39.04 2.97
C TYR A 171 2.37 -40.40 3.07
N ARG A 172 2.79 -40.92 1.91
CA ARG A 172 3.61 -42.12 1.85
C ARG A 172 5.02 -41.80 2.34
N TRP A 173 5.72 -42.78 2.88
CA TRP A 173 7.02 -42.54 3.53
C TRP A 173 8.07 -41.89 2.62
N TRP A 174 8.07 -42.20 1.32
CA TRP A 174 8.98 -41.56 0.35
C TRP A 174 8.60 -40.10 0.02
N GLU A 175 7.31 -39.74 0.08
CA GLU A 175 6.87 -38.35 -0.09
C GLU A 175 7.32 -37.51 1.10
N ILE A 176 7.19 -38.05 2.31
CA ILE A 176 7.72 -37.44 3.53
C ILE A 176 9.23 -37.23 3.40
N PHE A 177 9.96 -38.26 2.94
CA PHE A 177 11.41 -38.15 2.74
C PHE A 177 11.78 -37.06 1.70
N MET A 178 11.06 -36.96 0.58
CA MET A 178 11.26 -35.88 -0.40
C MET A 178 10.97 -34.50 0.19
N CYS A 179 9.89 -34.34 0.96
CA CYS A 179 9.58 -33.10 1.66
C CYS A 179 10.68 -32.71 2.66
N VAL A 180 11.18 -33.66 3.45
CA VAL A 180 12.27 -33.43 4.40
C VAL A 180 13.53 -32.96 3.67
N ILE A 181 13.91 -33.60 2.55
CA ILE A 181 15.02 -33.13 1.71
C ILE A 181 14.75 -31.70 1.22
N GLY A 182 13.53 -31.42 0.76
CA GLY A 182 13.15 -30.09 0.30
C GLY A 182 13.27 -29.02 1.39
N VAL A 183 12.83 -29.33 2.61
CA VAL A 183 12.93 -28.46 3.79
C VAL A 183 14.40 -28.23 4.18
N VAL A 184 15.24 -29.26 4.14
CA VAL A 184 16.68 -29.14 4.40
C VAL A 184 17.36 -28.29 3.32
N ALA A 185 17.01 -28.50 2.04
CA ALA A 185 17.53 -27.69 0.94
C ALA A 185 17.15 -26.22 1.08
N LEU A 186 15.90 -25.92 1.48
CA LEU A 186 15.44 -24.57 1.82
C LEU A 186 16.26 -23.97 2.98
N ALA A 187 16.45 -24.71 4.07
CA ALA A 187 17.21 -24.25 5.23
C ALA A 187 18.67 -23.93 4.87
N VAL A 188 19.31 -24.82 4.09
CA VAL A 188 20.68 -24.62 3.59
C VAL A 188 20.75 -23.42 2.65
N ALA A 189 19.78 -23.25 1.75
CA ALA A 189 19.71 -22.10 0.85
C ALA A 189 19.62 -20.77 1.62
N ILE A 190 18.76 -20.71 2.64
CA ILE A 190 18.64 -19.53 3.51
C ILE A 190 19.96 -19.27 4.24
N GLY A 191 20.56 -20.32 4.82
CA GLY A 191 21.86 -20.22 5.50
C GLY A 191 22.96 -19.67 4.60
N ILE A 192 23.16 -20.26 3.42
CA ILE A 192 24.15 -19.79 2.43
C ILE A 192 23.85 -18.36 1.99
N GLY A 193 22.57 -18.01 1.81
CA GLY A 193 22.12 -16.67 1.46
C GLY A 193 22.61 -15.60 2.44
N PHE A 194 22.52 -15.88 3.74
CA PHE A 194 22.99 -14.95 4.78
C PHE A 194 24.50 -15.03 5.07
N LEU A 195 25.11 -16.22 4.95
CA LEU A 195 26.56 -16.40 5.18
C LEU A 195 27.43 -15.71 4.11
N GLY A 196 26.94 -15.59 2.88
CA GLY A 196 27.65 -14.96 1.76
C GLY A 196 27.79 -13.43 1.86
N ASP A 197 27.03 -12.77 2.74
CA ASP A 197 26.95 -11.31 2.84
C ASP A 197 27.81 -10.69 3.96
N LYS A 198 28.81 -11.43 4.50
CA LYS A 198 29.80 -10.88 5.43
C LYS A 198 30.70 -9.81 4.76
N LYS A 199 30.20 -8.58 4.67
CA LYS A 199 30.99 -7.34 4.61
C LYS A 199 30.89 -6.62 5.97
N PRO A 200 31.92 -5.89 6.41
CA PRO A 200 32.02 -5.38 7.77
C PRO A 200 30.87 -4.42 8.06
N VAL A 201 30.25 -4.63 9.23
CA VAL A 201 29.27 -3.78 9.88
C VAL A 201 29.72 -2.32 9.73
N GLN A 202 29.03 -1.53 8.91
CA GLN A 202 29.08 -0.07 9.08
C GLN A 202 28.30 0.24 10.36
N ASP A 203 28.99 0.92 11.27
CA ASP A 203 28.58 1.15 12.65
C ASP A 203 27.14 1.67 12.74
N ILE A 204 26.32 0.88 13.43
CA ILE A 204 24.97 1.22 13.90
C ILE A 204 24.99 2.47 14.81
N SER A 205 26.17 2.92 15.25
CA SER A 205 26.38 4.11 16.07
C SER A 205 26.27 5.45 15.32
N SER A 206 26.37 5.50 13.99
CA SER A 206 26.33 6.79 13.25
C SER A 206 24.93 7.19 12.77
N MET A 207 23.92 6.34 12.95
CA MET A 207 22.56 6.58 12.47
C MET A 207 21.67 7.28 13.53
N GLY A 208 22.12 7.32 14.79
CA GLY A 208 21.48 8.11 15.85
C GLY A 208 21.80 9.61 15.80
N GLU A 209 22.96 10.00 15.26
CA GLU A 209 23.35 11.42 15.16
C GLU A 209 22.86 12.10 13.86
N ILE A 210 22.67 11.34 12.77
CA ILE A 210 22.13 11.88 11.50
C ILE A 210 20.64 12.22 11.64
N SER A 211 19.88 11.42 12.41
CA SER A 211 18.46 11.68 12.69
C SER A 211 18.24 13.04 13.36
N SER A 212 19.14 13.45 14.27
CA SER A 212 19.01 14.72 14.99
C SER A 212 19.44 15.95 14.16
N ALA A 213 20.34 15.80 13.20
CA ALA A 213 20.78 16.91 12.34
C ALA A 213 19.82 17.15 11.17
N GLU A 214 19.30 16.08 10.54
CA GLU A 214 18.28 16.18 9.49
C GLU A 214 16.89 16.56 10.03
N GLU A 215 16.55 16.23 11.30
CA GLU A 215 15.34 16.77 11.95
C GLU A 215 15.43 18.28 12.18
N LEU A 216 16.61 18.81 12.50
CA LEU A 216 16.81 20.25 12.70
C LEU A 216 16.74 21.02 11.38
N GLU A 217 17.33 20.52 10.30
CA GLU A 217 17.21 21.16 8.97
C GLU A 217 15.80 21.04 8.38
N ARG A 218 15.08 19.92 8.59
CA ARG A 218 13.67 19.80 8.17
C ARG A 218 12.72 20.65 9.00
N GLN A 219 13.06 20.98 10.25
CA GLN A 219 12.19 21.82 11.08
C GLN A 219 12.20 23.27 10.61
N ASP A 220 13.35 23.77 10.13
CA ASP A 220 13.47 25.11 9.53
C ASP A 220 12.74 25.19 8.17
N ASP A 221 12.88 24.17 7.31
CA ASP A 221 12.18 24.12 6.01
C ASP A 221 10.64 24.04 6.15
N ILE A 222 10.15 23.36 7.20
CA ILE A 222 8.71 23.23 7.47
C ILE A 222 8.12 24.54 8.03
N GLU A 223 8.87 25.32 8.83
CA GLU A 223 8.41 26.63 9.31
C GLU A 223 8.26 27.64 8.16
N ASP A 224 9.20 27.64 7.21
CA ASP A 224 9.15 28.51 6.03
C ASP A 224 7.97 28.18 5.10
N GLU A 225 7.72 26.88 4.84
CA GLU A 225 6.57 26.45 4.02
C GLU A 225 5.22 26.75 4.72
N TYR A 226 5.19 26.74 6.06
CA TYR A 226 4.00 27.08 6.84
C TYR A 226 3.70 28.59 6.83
N GLU A 227 4.72 29.45 6.83
CA GLU A 227 4.57 30.90 6.69
C GLU A 227 4.07 31.28 5.29
N GLU A 228 4.65 30.70 4.22
CA GLU A 228 4.28 31.02 2.84
C GLU A 228 2.81 30.64 2.56
N ASN A 229 2.38 29.46 3.02
CA ASN A 229 0.99 29.00 2.90
C ASN A 229 0.00 29.88 3.69
N ASN A 230 0.40 30.40 4.85
CA ASN A 230 -0.43 31.32 5.63
C ASN A 230 -0.56 32.71 4.97
N ILE A 231 0.47 33.19 4.30
CA ILE A 231 0.43 34.44 3.53
C ILE A 231 -0.52 34.29 2.33
N GLU A 232 -0.41 33.19 1.58
CA GLU A 232 -1.25 32.94 0.40
C GLU A 232 -2.75 32.81 0.79
N LYS A 233 -3.03 32.16 1.94
CA LYS A 233 -4.38 32.05 2.48
C LYS A 233 -4.95 33.41 2.90
N LYS A 234 -4.15 34.26 3.57
CA LYS A 234 -4.55 35.63 3.94
C LYS A 234 -4.83 36.50 2.71
N GLU A 235 -4.06 36.35 1.63
CA GLU A 235 -4.33 37.05 0.37
C GLU A 235 -5.63 36.60 -0.30
N LYS A 236 -5.89 35.29 -0.35
CA LYS A 236 -7.12 34.73 -0.92
C LYS A 236 -8.35 35.21 -0.15
N ASP A 237 -8.28 35.30 1.17
CA ASP A 237 -9.36 35.80 2.02
C ASP A 237 -9.57 37.32 1.88
N LYS A 238 -8.50 38.10 1.70
CA LYS A 238 -8.57 39.54 1.40
C LYS A 238 -9.25 39.79 0.05
N LYS A 239 -8.85 39.05 -1.00
CA LYS A 239 -9.48 39.11 -2.34
C LYS A 239 -10.97 38.73 -2.30
N LYS A 240 -11.36 37.72 -1.51
CA LYS A 240 -12.78 37.36 -1.30
C LYS A 240 -13.57 38.46 -0.59
N LYS A 241 -13.01 39.08 0.45
CA LYS A 241 -13.66 40.20 1.17
C LYS A 241 -13.86 41.43 0.27
N ASP A 242 -12.88 41.75 -0.57
CA ASP A 242 -12.97 42.88 -1.50
C ASP A 242 -13.97 42.65 -2.63
N LYS A 243 -14.05 41.42 -3.15
CA LYS A 243 -15.09 41.03 -4.12
C LYS A 243 -16.49 41.18 -3.51
N LYS A 244 -16.69 40.68 -2.29
CA LYS A 244 -17.98 40.78 -1.57
C LYS A 244 -18.38 42.24 -1.29
N LYS A 245 -17.42 43.12 -0.98
CA LYS A 245 -17.67 44.58 -0.85
C LYS A 245 -18.05 45.24 -2.17
N LYS A 246 -17.39 44.89 -3.28
CA LYS A 246 -17.73 45.41 -4.62
C LYS A 246 -19.13 44.99 -5.06
N ASP A 247 -19.50 43.73 -4.81
CA ASP A 247 -20.83 43.21 -5.16
C ASP A 247 -21.95 43.86 -4.33
N LYS A 248 -21.70 44.10 -3.02
CA LYS A 248 -22.63 44.84 -2.16
C LYS A 248 -22.83 46.28 -2.66
N LYS A 249 -21.75 46.99 -2.99
CA LYS A 249 -21.82 48.37 -3.49
C LYS A 249 -22.54 48.49 -4.85
N LYS A 250 -22.42 47.48 -5.72
CA LYS A 250 -23.19 47.39 -6.98
C LYS A 250 -24.68 47.17 -6.71
N LYS A 251 -25.03 46.30 -5.76
CA LYS A 251 -26.42 46.03 -5.38
C LYS A 251 -27.08 47.29 -4.81
N ASP A 252 -26.40 48.00 -3.90
CA ASP A 252 -26.92 49.23 -3.29
C ASP A 252 -27.12 50.36 -4.32
N LYS A 253 -26.21 50.50 -5.30
CA LYS A 253 -26.38 51.47 -6.41
C LYS A 253 -27.59 51.13 -7.29
N LYS A 254 -27.81 49.85 -7.61
CA LYS A 254 -28.95 49.41 -8.42
C LYS A 254 -30.28 49.67 -7.69
N THR A 255 -30.32 49.43 -6.38
CA THR A 255 -31.51 49.72 -5.55
C THR A 255 -31.81 51.22 -5.45
N LYS A 256 -30.79 52.08 -5.37
CA LYS A 256 -31.00 53.55 -5.38
C LYS A 256 -31.53 54.06 -6.71
N ALA A 257 -30.97 53.59 -7.84
CA ALA A 257 -31.42 53.99 -9.18
C ALA A 257 -32.89 53.60 -9.44
N ASN A 258 -33.31 52.41 -9.00
CA ASN A 258 -34.72 52.00 -9.12
C ASN A 258 -35.66 52.88 -8.29
N LYS A 259 -35.25 53.30 -7.09
CA LYS A 259 -36.07 54.18 -6.23
C LYS A 259 -36.21 55.60 -6.78
N GLU A 260 -35.20 56.12 -7.48
CA GLU A 260 -35.31 57.42 -8.16
C GLU A 260 -36.25 57.34 -9.37
N GLN A 261 -36.19 56.27 -10.17
CA GLN A 261 -37.13 56.06 -11.28
C GLN A 261 -38.58 55.88 -10.83
N GLU A 262 -38.83 55.25 -9.67
CA GLU A 262 -40.19 55.15 -9.12
C GLU A 262 -40.73 56.51 -8.64
N LYS A 263 -39.86 57.40 -8.13
CA LYS A 263 -40.28 58.75 -7.72
C LYS A 263 -40.60 59.66 -8.91
N GLU A 264 -39.81 59.58 -9.97
CA GLU A 264 -40.04 60.36 -11.20
C GLU A 264 -41.39 59.97 -11.85
N LYS A 265 -41.66 58.67 -11.95
CA LYS A 265 -42.98 58.17 -12.43
C LYS A 265 -44.16 58.54 -11.55
N SER A 266 -43.96 58.72 -10.24
CA SER A 266 -45.03 59.15 -9.33
C SER A 266 -45.36 60.63 -9.49
N GLY A 267 -44.35 61.47 -9.78
CA GLY A 267 -44.55 62.91 -10.02
C GLY A 267 -45.34 63.18 -11.30
N ASP A 268 -45.01 62.50 -12.39
CA ASP A 268 -45.70 62.65 -13.69
C ASP A 268 -47.19 62.23 -13.62
N ILE A 269 -47.55 61.35 -12.68
CA ILE A 269 -48.93 60.90 -12.49
C ILE A 269 -49.73 61.95 -11.69
N GLU A 270 -49.14 62.59 -10.68
CA GLU A 270 -49.83 63.66 -9.93
C GLU A 270 -50.08 64.89 -10.80
N GLU A 271 -49.10 65.30 -11.63
CA GLU A 271 -49.25 66.47 -12.52
C GLU A 271 -50.33 66.25 -13.60
N ASN A 272 -50.46 65.03 -14.14
CA ASN A 272 -51.52 64.68 -15.10
C ASN A 272 -52.93 64.62 -14.47
N ILE A 273 -53.03 64.37 -13.17
CA ILE A 273 -54.33 64.33 -12.47
C ILE A 273 -54.80 65.76 -12.19
N ASP A 274 -53.90 66.66 -11.78
CA ASP A 274 -54.25 68.06 -11.52
C ASP A 274 -54.65 68.80 -12.82
N GLU A 275 -53.98 68.54 -13.95
CA GLU A 275 -54.37 69.12 -15.24
C GLU A 275 -55.77 68.66 -15.70
N LYS A 276 -56.11 67.38 -15.48
CA LYS A 276 -57.45 66.84 -15.79
C LYS A 276 -58.56 67.33 -14.88
N ILE A 277 -58.26 67.73 -13.64
CA ILE A 277 -59.26 68.30 -12.73
C ILE A 277 -59.56 69.76 -13.08
N ALA A 278 -58.60 70.49 -13.69
CA ALA A 278 -58.80 71.88 -14.11
C ALA A 278 -59.65 72.04 -15.39
N GLU A 279 -59.82 70.98 -16.20
CA GLU A 279 -60.65 70.98 -17.41
C GLU A 279 -62.13 70.57 -17.17
N LEU A 280 -62.51 70.20 -15.94
CA LEU A 280 -63.88 69.86 -15.52
C LEU A 280 -64.57 71.04 -14.83
#